data_AF-A0A5N3W051-F1
#
_entry.id   AF-A0A5N3W051-F1
#
_cell.length_a   1.000
_cell.length_b   1.000
_cell.length_c   1.000
_cell.angle_alpha   90.00
_cell.angle_beta   90.00
_cell.angle_gamma   90.00
#
_symmetry.space_group_name_H-M   'P 1'
#
loop_
_entity.id
_entity.type
_entity.pdbx_description
1 polymer ?
#
loop_
_entity_poly.entity_id
_entity_poly.type
_entity_poly.pdbx_seq_one_letter_code
_entity_poly.pdbx_strand_id
1 'polypeptide(L)'
;ALIDFFNKMTNYQLSQSHWKETPNCDQYKLPGCPRDFSPVCGSDMSTYPTECVLCMKIRQEGKVVGLKRTSSHENTKITTNC
;
A
#
# COMPACT_ATOMS: atom_id res chain seq x y z
N ALA A 1 26.74 17.41 -11.57
CA ALA A 1 26.18 16.97 -12.88
C ALA A 1 26.02 15.45 -12.98
N LEU A 2 27.11 14.66 -13.05
CA LEU A 2 27.00 13.19 -13.10
C LEU A 2 26.56 12.57 -11.77
N ILE A 3 27.07 13.07 -10.63
CA ILE A 3 26.67 12.62 -9.29
C ILE A 3 25.18 12.92 -9.04
N ASP A 4 24.70 14.10 -9.45
CA ASP A 4 23.28 14.46 -9.34
C ASP A 4 22.40 13.57 -10.22
N PHE A 5 22.90 13.19 -11.40
CA PHE A 5 22.22 12.26 -12.28
C PHE A 5 22.15 10.85 -11.67
N PHE A 6 23.24 10.35 -11.09
CA PHE A 6 23.25 9.08 -10.36
C PHE A 6 22.34 9.11 -9.13
N ASN A 7 22.37 10.19 -8.34
CA ASN A 7 21.48 10.39 -7.20
C ASN A 7 20.01 10.47 -7.62
N LYS A 8 19.71 11.09 -8.75
CA LYS A 8 18.35 11.13 -9.32
C LYS A 8 17.91 9.74 -9.78
N MET A 9 18.82 8.95 -10.35
CA MET A 9 18.56 7.59 -10.84
C MET A 9 18.38 6.60 -9.67
N THR A 10 19.18 6.68 -8.60
CA THR A 10 19.00 5.89 -7.38
C THR A 10 17.75 6.30 -6.59
N ASN A 11 17.42 7.60 -6.52
CA ASN A 11 16.15 8.07 -5.94
C ASN A 11 14.94 7.63 -6.77
N TYR A 12 15.08 7.57 -8.10
CA TYR A 12 14.05 7.01 -8.96
C TYR A 12 13.88 5.51 -8.75
N GLN A 13 14.97 4.75 -8.58
CA GLN A 13 14.90 3.33 -8.24
C GLN A 13 14.26 3.09 -6.86
N LEU A 14 14.54 3.94 -5.87
CA LEU A 14 13.87 3.93 -4.57
C LEU A 14 12.39 4.35 -4.66
N SER A 15 12.03 5.24 -5.59
CA SER A 15 10.63 5.65 -5.84
C SER A 15 9.86 4.68 -6.74
N GLN A 16 10.52 3.67 -7.31
CA GLN A 16 9.95 2.67 -8.22
C GLN A 16 9.74 1.31 -7.57
N SER A 17 9.90 1.20 -6.24
CA SER A 17 9.27 0.10 -5.51
C SER A 17 7.79 0.12 -5.85
N HIS A 18 7.29 -0.99 -6.40
CA HIS A 18 5.99 -1.21 -7.05
C HIS A 18 4.74 -0.84 -6.21
N TRP A 19 4.93 -0.31 -5.00
CA TRP A 19 3.95 0.09 -3.99
C TRP A 19 4.02 1.60 -3.81
N LYS A 20 3.11 2.30 -4.48
CA LYS A 20 3.11 3.77 -4.55
C LYS A 20 2.82 4.46 -3.21
N GLU A 21 2.20 3.77 -2.26
CA GLU A 21 1.67 4.38 -1.04
C GLU A 21 1.94 3.50 0.18
N THR A 22 2.14 4.12 1.35
CA THR A 22 2.09 3.44 2.64
C THR A 22 0.68 3.55 3.20
N PRO A 23 0.15 2.49 3.86
CA PRO A 23 -1.15 2.60 4.51
C PRO A 23 -1.04 3.54 5.70
N ASN A 24 -1.99 4.47 5.82
CA ASN A 24 -2.04 5.39 6.95
C ASN A 24 -2.76 4.68 8.10
N CYS A 25 -1.99 4.01 8.96
CA CYS A 25 -2.56 3.28 10.09
C CYS A 25 -2.92 4.16 11.28
N ASP A 26 -2.46 5.42 11.30
CA ASP A 26 -2.77 6.37 12.37
C ASP A 26 -4.22 6.87 12.30
N GLN A 27 -4.82 6.83 11.11
CA GLN A 27 -6.24 7.15 10.92
C GLN A 27 -7.18 6.10 11.55
N TYR A 28 -6.71 4.86 11.75
CA TYR A 28 -7.51 3.75 12.29
C TYR A 28 -7.17 3.45 13.75
N LYS A 29 -8.02 3.91 14.66
CA LYS A 29 -7.97 3.56 16.09
C LYS A 29 -8.69 2.24 16.37
N LEU A 30 -8.02 1.37 17.11
CA LEU A 30 -8.62 0.15 17.68
C LEU A 30 -9.74 0.51 18.67
N PRO A 31 -10.74 -0.38 18.90
CA PRO A 31 -10.79 -1.78 18.48
C PRO A 31 -11.54 -2.06 17.15
N GLY A 32 -12.01 -1.03 16.44
CA GLY A 32 -12.91 -1.22 15.29
C GLY A 32 -12.43 -0.58 14.00
N CYS A 33 -12.58 -1.30 12.89
CA CYS A 33 -12.51 -0.73 11.54
C CYS A 33 -13.89 -0.27 11.07
N PRO A 34 -13.97 0.80 10.26
CA PRO A 34 -15.20 1.12 9.55
C PRO A 34 -15.61 -0.06 8.65
N ARG A 35 -16.93 -0.25 8.47
CA ARG A 35 -17.49 -1.32 7.63
C ARG A 35 -17.50 -0.97 6.14
N ASP A 36 -16.81 0.11 5.76
CA ASP A 36 -16.70 0.55 4.37
C ASP A 36 -15.84 -0.43 3.59
N PHE A 37 -16.42 -1.08 2.59
CA PHE A 37 -15.71 -2.03 1.75
C PHE A 37 -14.91 -1.26 0.69
N SER A 38 -13.59 -1.23 0.86
CA SER A 38 -12.66 -0.51 -0.01
C SER A 38 -11.41 -1.38 -0.18
N PRO A 39 -11.45 -2.37 -1.08
CA PRO A 39 -10.39 -3.35 -1.21
C PRO A 39 -9.10 -2.70 -1.72
N VAL A 40 -7.99 -3.15 -1.16
CA VAL A 40 -6.66 -2.62 -1.46
C VAL A 40 -5.67 -3.76 -1.67
N CYS A 41 -4.66 -3.53 -2.51
CA CYS A 41 -3.61 -4.52 -2.73
C CYS A 41 -2.41 -4.22 -1.83
N GLY A 42 -2.01 -5.21 -1.03
CA GLY A 42 -0.84 -5.17 -0.18
C GLY A 42 0.43 -5.54 -0.92
N SER A 43 1.58 -5.07 -0.43
CA SER A 43 2.88 -5.37 -1.01
C SER A 43 3.33 -6.82 -0.91
N ASP A 44 2.62 -7.56 -0.08
CA ASP A 44 2.71 -8.99 0.16
C ASP A 44 1.87 -9.81 -0.84
N MET A 45 1.37 -9.17 -1.90
CA MET A 45 0.53 -9.81 -2.91
C MET A 45 -0.80 -10.32 -2.34
N SER A 46 -1.23 -9.77 -1.19
CA SER A 46 -2.51 -10.10 -0.56
C SER A 46 -3.50 -8.95 -0.73
N THR A 47 -4.74 -9.29 -1.09
CA THR A 47 -5.83 -8.31 -1.17
C THR A 47 -6.48 -8.18 0.21
N TYR A 48 -6.57 -6.95 0.71
CA TYR A 48 -7.19 -6.63 1.98
C TYR A 48 -8.56 -5.98 1.74
N PRO A 49 -9.63 -6.40 2.44
CA PRO A 49 -10.97 -5.84 2.26
C PRO A 49 -11.05 -4.33 2.51
N THR A 50 -10.20 -3.82 3.39
CA THR A 50 -10.06 -2.41 3.73
C THR A 50 -8.62 -2.10 4.12
N GLU A 51 -8.20 -0.84 3.99
CA GLU A 51 -6.91 -0.37 4.50
C GLU A 51 -6.79 -0.56 6.02
N CYS A 52 -7.90 -0.49 6.76
CA CYS A 52 -7.89 -0.73 8.19
C CYS A 52 -7.52 -2.18 8.55
N VAL A 53 -8.04 -3.16 7.80
CA VAL A 53 -7.69 -4.59 8.00
C VAL A 53 -6.21 -4.82 7.70
N LEU A 54 -5.68 -4.18 6.65
CA LEU A 54 -4.24 -4.17 6.36
C LEU A 54 -3.44 -3.61 7.55
N CYS A 55 -3.85 -2.47 8.12
CA CYS A 55 -3.20 -1.87 9.28
C CYS A 55 -3.26 -2.75 10.53
N MET A 56 -4.35 -3.48 10.75
CA MET A 56 -4.42 -4.48 11.81
C MET A 56 -3.41 -5.61 11.58
N LYS A 57 -3.27 -6.08 10.34
CA LYS A 57 -2.29 -7.11 9.99
C LYS A 57 -0.86 -6.65 10.21
N ILE A 58 -0.54 -5.42 9.82
CA ILE A 58 0.75 -4.77 10.07
C ILE A 58 1.04 -4.72 11.58
N ARG A 59 0.05 -4.34 12.41
CA ARG A 59 0.19 -4.29 13.87
C ARG A 59 0.33 -5.67 14.51
N GLN A 60 -0.34 -6.70 13.96
CA GLN A 60 -0.30 -8.07 14.46
C GLN A 60 1.01 -8.79 14.09
N GLU A 61 1.50 -8.60 12.87
CA GLU A 61 2.68 -9.30 12.37
C GLU A 61 3.98 -8.49 12.47
N GLY A 62 3.88 -7.17 12.71
CA GLY A 62 5.03 -6.27 12.70
C GLY A 62 5.67 -6.09 11.33
N LYS A 63 4.97 -6.47 10.25
CA LYS A 63 5.46 -6.36 8.86
C LYS A 63 4.96 -5.07 8.23
N VAL A 64 5.87 -4.29 7.65
CA VAL A 64 5.50 -3.11 6.85
C VAL A 64 5.03 -3.60 5.48
N VAL A 65 3.72 -3.53 5.24
CA VAL A 65 3.10 -3.88 3.97
C VAL A 65 2.71 -2.60 3.26
N GLY A 66 3.26 -2.38 2.07
CA GLY A 66 2.91 -1.27 1.20
C GLY A 66 1.50 -1.42 0.65
N LEU A 67 0.88 -0.30 0.29
CA LEU A 67 -0.48 -0.23 -0.20
C LEU A 67 -0.45 0.25 -1.66
N LYS A 68 -1.25 -0.39 -2.51
CA LYS A 68 -1.55 0.11 -3.85
C LYS A 68 -3.05 0.38 -3.97
N ARG A 69 -3.39 1.66 -4.05
CA ARG A 69 -4.71 2.13 -4.49
C ARG A 69 -4.69 2.24 -6.02
N THR A 70 -5.62 1.59 -6.70
CA THR A 70 -5.84 1.87 -8.12
C THR A 70 -6.75 3.09 -8.26
N SER A 71 -6.58 3.86 -9.33
CA SER A 71 -7.60 4.83 -9.72
C SER A 71 -8.84 4.09 -10.23
N SER A 72 -10.01 4.74 -10.13
CA SER A 72 -11.34 4.29 -10.57
C SER A 72 -11.39 3.45 -11.87
N HIS A 73 -10.48 3.69 -12.82
CA HIS A 73 -10.40 2.96 -14.09
C HIS A 73 -9.78 1.55 -13.99
N GLU A 74 -9.21 1.18 -12.85
CA GLU A 74 -8.48 -0.08 -12.64
C GLU A 74 -8.84 -0.77 -11.31
N ASN A 75 -9.89 -0.29 -10.62
CA ASN A 75 -10.47 -0.92 -9.43
C ASN A 75 -11.00 -2.34 -9.69
N THR A 76 -11.31 -2.68 -10.95
CA THR A 76 -11.71 -4.02 -11.39
C THR A 76 -10.53 -5.02 -11.45
N LYS A 77 -9.28 -4.53 -11.39
CA LYS A 77 -8.08 -5.41 -11.36
C LYS A 77 -7.67 -5.82 -9.94
N ILE A 78 -7.92 -4.97 -8.91
CA ILE A 78 -7.62 -5.31 -7.50
C ILE A 78 -8.35 -6.58 -7.03
N THR A 79 -9.55 -6.83 -7.56
CA THR A 79 -10.37 -8.01 -7.19
C THR A 79 -9.96 -9.29 -7.92
N THR A 80 -9.19 -9.20 -9.01
CA THR A 80 -8.87 -10.36 -9.85
C THR A 80 -7.47 -10.92 -9.55
N ASN A 81 -6.55 -10.06 -9.11
CA ASN A 81 -5.19 -10.42 -8.73
C ASN A 81 -4.43 -9.20 -8.20
N CYS A 82 -4.15 -9.20 -6.90
CA CYS A 82 -2.81 -8.82 -6.48
C CYS A 82 -1.80 -9.77 -7.17
#